data_AF-A0A7W1EBZ4-F1
#
_entry.id   AF-A0A7W1EBZ4-F1
#
_cell.length_a   1.000
_cell.length_b   1.000
_cell.length_c   1.000
_cell.angle_alpha   90.00
_cell.angle_beta   90.00
_cell.angle_gamma   90.00
#
_symmetry.space_group_name_H-M   'P 1'
#
loop_
_entity.id
_entity.type
_entity.pdbx_description
1 polymer ?
#
loop_
_entity_poly.entity_id
_entity_poly.type
_entity_poly.pdbx_seq_one_letter_code
_entity_poly.pdbx_strand_id
1 'polypeptide(L)'
;MNEAEAAIAERYRLMSPQLNERQRRWFAATEARTFGRGGIAAAARACGLAENTVRKGLAELEDPEPLAPGRVRKPGAGRKRVEDNDPELLTQLRKLVEGDARGDPEQPLLWTAKSLRTLAGELSDRGHRAGKDAVAGLLKSKLHFSLQSTRKTLEGTQHPDRDAQFEHINQTVGAAIAAGHPAISIDTKKKELVGEFQNAGREWHPAGHAPKANTYDFPSMADGKAIPYGVYDIADDVGFVSVGIDRDTAQFSVAAIAAWWRQLGKTAYPQATSLTVTADCGGSNGNRTRLWKTELQGLANQTGLQIHVCHFPPGTSKWRRVAGEGLTPRRSQIPA
;
A
#
# COMPACT_ATOMS: atom_id res chain seq x y z
N MET A 1 -42.46 -9.21 -46.21
CA MET A 1 -42.74 -9.43 -44.78
C MET A 1 -44.26 -9.51 -44.65
N ASN A 2 -44.82 -10.59 -44.12
CA ASN A 2 -46.27 -10.67 -43.93
C ASN A 2 -46.72 -9.86 -42.69
N GLU A 3 -48.02 -9.63 -42.52
CA GLU A 3 -48.56 -8.79 -41.44
C GLU A 3 -48.15 -9.28 -40.04
N ALA A 4 -48.10 -10.60 -39.85
CA ALA A 4 -47.66 -11.22 -38.61
C ALA A 4 -46.16 -10.99 -38.33
N GLU A 5 -45.29 -11.07 -39.34
CA GLU A 5 -43.87 -10.74 -39.24
C GLU A 5 -43.67 -9.24 -38.94
N ALA A 6 -44.49 -8.36 -39.53
CA ALA A 6 -44.44 -6.93 -39.25
C ALA A 6 -44.79 -6.62 -37.78
N ALA A 7 -45.78 -7.31 -37.23
CA ALA A 7 -46.14 -7.18 -35.83
C ALA A 7 -45.02 -7.68 -34.89
N ILE A 8 -44.34 -8.78 -35.23
CA ILE A 8 -43.16 -9.26 -34.49
C ILE A 8 -42.04 -8.21 -34.53
N ALA A 9 -41.76 -7.66 -35.72
CA ALA A 9 -40.71 -6.67 -35.91
C ALA A 9 -40.96 -5.41 -35.07
N GLU A 10 -42.20 -4.93 -35.01
CA GLU A 10 -42.54 -3.75 -34.20
C GLU A 10 -42.40 -4.01 -32.70
N ARG A 11 -42.89 -5.16 -32.19
CA ARG A 11 -42.69 -5.53 -30.78
C ARG A 11 -41.20 -5.65 -30.44
N TYR A 12 -40.41 -6.27 -31.32
CA TYR A 12 -38.96 -6.40 -31.13
C TYR A 12 -38.26 -5.05 -31.14
N ARG A 13 -38.63 -4.14 -32.04
CA ARG A 13 -38.08 -2.78 -32.11
C ARG A 13 -38.32 -2.01 -30.81
N LEU A 14 -39.52 -2.10 -30.26
CA LEU A 14 -39.90 -1.39 -29.03
C LEU A 14 -39.19 -1.93 -27.79
N MET A 15 -38.97 -3.25 -27.69
CA MET A 15 -38.38 -3.88 -26.50
C MET A 15 -36.86 -4.08 -26.58
N SER A 16 -36.28 -4.20 -27.77
CA SER A 16 -34.86 -4.56 -27.91
C SER A 16 -33.89 -3.63 -27.15
N PRO A 17 -34.09 -2.29 -27.04
CA PRO A 17 -33.15 -1.42 -26.33
C PRO A 17 -32.99 -1.76 -24.84
N GLN A 18 -34.04 -2.32 -24.21
CA GLN A 18 -34.06 -2.63 -22.78
C GLN A 18 -33.63 -4.09 -22.49
N LEU A 19 -33.53 -4.93 -23.51
CA LEU A 19 -33.20 -6.35 -23.38
C LEU A 19 -31.71 -6.61 -23.60
N ASN A 20 -31.11 -7.44 -22.75
CA ASN A 20 -29.79 -8.01 -22.97
C ASN A 20 -29.81 -9.08 -24.08
N GLU A 21 -28.63 -9.56 -24.49
CA GLU A 21 -28.51 -10.52 -25.60
C GLU A 21 -29.32 -11.83 -25.39
N ARG A 22 -29.34 -12.38 -24.18
CA ARG A 22 -30.10 -13.60 -23.86
C ARG A 22 -31.60 -13.32 -23.93
N GLN A 23 -32.04 -12.19 -23.39
CA GLN A 23 -33.44 -11.78 -23.40
C GLN A 23 -33.95 -11.51 -24.82
N ARG A 24 -33.15 -10.88 -25.70
CA ARG A 24 -33.50 -10.69 -27.12
C ARG A 24 -33.65 -12.03 -27.85
N ARG A 25 -32.78 -12.99 -27.53
CA ARG A 25 -32.85 -14.37 -28.07
C ARG A 25 -34.12 -15.08 -27.61
N TRP A 26 -34.48 -14.96 -26.33
CA TRP A 26 -35.71 -15.54 -25.77
C TRP A 26 -36.97 -14.90 -26.32
N PHE A 27 -36.96 -13.58 -26.56
CA PHE A 27 -38.05 -12.89 -27.22
C PHE A 27 -38.30 -13.48 -28.62
N ALA A 28 -37.26 -13.56 -29.45
CA ALA A 28 -37.38 -14.12 -30.80
C ALA A 28 -37.81 -15.60 -30.80
N ALA A 29 -37.33 -16.39 -29.83
CA ALA A 29 -37.75 -17.78 -29.66
C ALA A 29 -39.22 -17.91 -29.24
N THR A 30 -39.70 -17.03 -28.36
CA THR A 30 -41.10 -16.99 -27.92
C THR A 30 -42.02 -16.65 -29.08
N GLU A 31 -41.65 -15.65 -29.88
CA GLU A 31 -42.39 -15.27 -31.10
C GLU A 31 -42.38 -16.41 -32.13
N ALA A 32 -41.24 -17.09 -32.32
CA ALA A 32 -41.14 -18.25 -33.20
C ALA A 32 -42.04 -19.42 -32.74
N ARG A 33 -42.13 -19.68 -31.44
CA ARG A 33 -43.00 -20.72 -30.88
C ARG A 33 -44.47 -20.40 -31.09
N THR A 34 -44.86 -19.16 -30.84
CA THR A 34 -46.26 -18.68 -30.99
C THR A 34 -46.69 -18.65 -32.46
N PHE A 35 -45.77 -18.33 -33.37
CA PHE A 35 -46.04 -18.31 -34.82
C PHE A 35 -46.28 -19.71 -35.40
N GLY A 36 -45.78 -20.77 -34.78
CA GLY A 36 -45.99 -22.15 -35.22
C GLY A 36 -45.14 -22.52 -36.45
N ARG A 37 -45.76 -23.14 -37.47
CA ARG A 37 -45.02 -23.65 -38.64
C ARG A 37 -44.34 -22.51 -39.39
N GLY A 38 -43.01 -22.60 -39.54
CA GLY A 38 -42.20 -21.55 -40.18
C GLY A 38 -41.80 -20.40 -39.25
N GLY A 39 -42.17 -20.45 -37.97
CA GLY A 39 -41.92 -19.39 -36.99
C GLY A 39 -40.44 -19.03 -36.79
N ILE A 40 -39.52 -20.00 -36.93
CA ILE A 40 -38.07 -19.74 -36.83
C ILE A 40 -37.62 -18.75 -37.90
N ALA A 41 -37.99 -19.00 -39.16
CA ALA A 41 -37.60 -18.13 -40.28
C ALA A 41 -38.33 -16.77 -40.22
N ALA A 42 -39.59 -16.76 -39.79
CA ALA A 42 -40.37 -15.54 -39.59
C ALA A 42 -39.76 -14.64 -38.50
N ALA A 43 -39.47 -15.19 -37.31
CA ALA A 43 -38.87 -14.44 -36.22
C ALA A 43 -37.42 -14.00 -36.53
N ALA A 44 -36.64 -14.82 -37.25
CA ALA A 44 -35.31 -14.46 -37.70
C ALA A 44 -35.34 -13.23 -38.63
N ARG A 45 -36.23 -13.21 -39.61
CA ARG A 45 -36.43 -12.07 -40.52
C ARG A 45 -36.92 -10.82 -39.77
N ALA A 46 -37.95 -10.97 -38.93
CA ALA A 46 -38.57 -9.86 -38.22
C ALA A 46 -37.64 -9.21 -37.19
N CYS A 47 -36.82 -10.00 -36.49
CA CYS A 47 -35.92 -9.51 -35.45
C CYS A 47 -34.49 -9.20 -35.95
N GLY A 48 -34.19 -9.48 -37.22
CA GLY A 48 -32.83 -9.32 -37.78
C GLY A 48 -31.79 -10.24 -37.12
N LEU A 49 -32.18 -11.46 -36.75
CA LEU A 49 -31.33 -12.44 -36.08
C LEU A 49 -31.08 -13.65 -36.98
N ALA A 50 -29.95 -14.34 -36.78
CA ALA A 50 -29.72 -15.63 -37.44
C ALA A 50 -30.71 -16.69 -36.94
N GLU A 51 -31.19 -17.58 -37.83
CA GLU A 51 -32.09 -18.68 -37.44
C GLU A 51 -31.50 -19.57 -36.34
N ASN A 52 -30.18 -19.79 -36.36
CA ASN A 52 -29.47 -20.52 -35.31
C ASN A 52 -29.61 -19.86 -33.93
N THR A 53 -29.67 -18.53 -33.87
CA THR A 53 -29.91 -17.78 -32.63
C THR A 53 -31.32 -18.03 -32.11
N VAL A 54 -32.32 -18.07 -32.99
CA VAL A 54 -33.71 -18.37 -32.64
C VAL A 54 -33.86 -19.82 -32.15
N ARG A 55 -33.27 -20.79 -32.87
CA ARG A 55 -33.23 -22.20 -32.46
C ARG A 55 -32.59 -22.40 -31.09
N LYS A 56 -31.47 -21.71 -30.85
CA LYS A 56 -30.80 -21.72 -29.54
C LYS A 56 -31.69 -21.15 -28.43
N GLY A 57 -32.44 -20.07 -28.72
CA GLY A 57 -33.41 -19.53 -27.78
C GLY A 57 -34.54 -20.50 -27.46
N LEU A 58 -35.04 -21.26 -28.45
CA LEU A 58 -36.07 -22.29 -28.22
C LEU A 58 -35.57 -23.39 -27.30
N ALA A 59 -34.36 -23.91 -27.54
CA ALA A 59 -33.73 -24.89 -26.66
C ALA A 59 -33.54 -24.36 -25.22
N GLU A 60 -33.14 -23.10 -25.06
CA GLU A 60 -33.00 -22.45 -23.75
C GLU A 60 -34.34 -22.19 -23.03
N LEU A 61 -35.47 -22.11 -23.77
CA LEU A 61 -36.82 -22.00 -23.19
C LEU A 61 -37.37 -23.36 -22.74
N GLU A 62 -36.98 -24.44 -23.42
CA GLU A 62 -37.35 -25.81 -23.06
C GLU A 62 -36.56 -26.30 -21.84
N ASP A 63 -35.28 -25.96 -21.77
CA ASP A 63 -34.40 -26.27 -20.64
C ASP A 63 -33.67 -25.00 -20.14
N PRO A 64 -34.28 -24.26 -19.19
CA PRO A 64 -33.70 -23.04 -18.66
C PRO A 64 -32.52 -23.36 -17.73
N GLU A 65 -31.32 -23.53 -18.30
CA GLU A 65 -30.12 -23.68 -17.49
C GLU A 65 -29.86 -22.43 -16.61
N PRO A 66 -29.55 -22.63 -15.31
CA PRO A 66 -29.27 -21.54 -14.40
C PRO A 66 -27.91 -20.90 -14.75
N LEU A 67 -27.93 -19.58 -15.00
CA LEU A 67 -26.71 -18.77 -15.05
C LEU A 67 -26.48 -18.12 -13.69
N ALA A 68 -25.20 -17.97 -13.30
CA ALA A 68 -24.85 -17.24 -12.09
C ALA A 68 -25.41 -15.80 -12.13
N PRO A 69 -25.80 -15.20 -10.98
CA PRO A 69 -26.35 -13.85 -10.93
C PRO A 69 -25.47 -12.83 -11.69
N GLY A 70 -26.08 -12.08 -12.61
CA GLY A 70 -25.40 -11.07 -13.42
C GLY A 70 -24.66 -11.58 -14.67
N ARG A 71 -24.70 -12.88 -15.00
CA ARG A 71 -24.10 -13.44 -16.23
C ARG A 71 -25.13 -13.58 -17.36
N VAL A 72 -24.76 -13.14 -18.56
CA VAL A 72 -25.59 -13.25 -19.78
C VAL A 72 -25.14 -14.42 -20.69
N ARG A 73 -23.91 -14.91 -20.55
CA ARG A 73 -23.31 -15.99 -21.38
C ARG A 73 -22.69 -17.10 -20.51
N LYS A 74 -22.60 -18.32 -21.07
CA LYS A 74 -21.85 -19.45 -20.49
C LYS A 74 -20.35 -19.12 -20.38
N PRO A 75 -19.64 -19.64 -19.35
CA PRO A 75 -18.18 -19.55 -19.28
C PRO A 75 -17.53 -20.26 -20.48
N GLY A 76 -16.38 -19.76 -20.94
CA GLY A 76 -15.59 -20.40 -22.01
C GLY A 76 -15.20 -19.50 -23.19
N ALA A 77 -15.71 -18.28 -23.27
CA ALA A 77 -15.27 -17.28 -24.24
C ALA A 77 -14.28 -16.29 -23.59
N GLY A 78 -12.98 -16.50 -23.80
CA GLY A 78 -11.91 -15.64 -23.32
C GLY A 78 -10.59 -15.96 -24.03
N ARG A 79 -9.66 -14.99 -24.08
CA ARG A 79 -8.31 -15.21 -24.61
C ARG A 79 -7.64 -16.32 -23.79
N LYS A 80 -7.10 -17.35 -24.45
CA LYS A 80 -6.31 -18.41 -23.82
C LYS A 80 -5.17 -17.78 -23.00
N ARG A 81 -4.79 -18.42 -21.90
CA ARG A 81 -3.76 -17.87 -21.02
C ARG A 81 -2.44 -17.85 -21.79
N VAL A 82 -1.55 -16.92 -21.44
CA VAL A 82 -0.25 -16.77 -22.14
C VAL A 82 0.58 -18.05 -22.00
N GLU A 83 0.48 -18.73 -20.85
CA GLU A 83 1.07 -20.04 -20.57
C GLU A 83 0.56 -21.18 -21.48
N ASP A 84 -0.66 -21.08 -22.01
CA ASP A 84 -1.21 -22.10 -22.92
C ASP A 84 -0.65 -21.96 -24.35
N ASN A 85 -0.17 -20.76 -24.71
CA ASN A 85 0.39 -20.49 -26.04
C ASN A 85 1.93 -20.59 -26.07
N ASP A 86 2.58 -20.45 -24.91
CA ASP A 86 4.03 -20.54 -24.76
C ASP A 86 4.37 -21.39 -23.52
N PRO A 87 4.55 -22.72 -23.71
CA PRO A 87 4.83 -23.64 -22.62
C PRO A 87 6.18 -23.39 -21.93
N GLU A 88 7.15 -22.77 -22.62
CA GLU A 88 8.50 -22.53 -22.09
C GLU A 88 8.62 -21.20 -21.33
N LEU A 89 7.66 -20.29 -21.50
CA LEU A 89 7.62 -18.97 -20.86
C LEU A 89 7.89 -19.02 -19.36
N LEU A 90 7.28 -19.97 -18.64
CA LEU A 90 7.43 -20.09 -17.19
C LEU A 90 8.85 -20.49 -16.80
N THR A 91 9.46 -21.40 -17.55
CA THR A 91 10.83 -21.88 -17.34
C THR A 91 11.84 -20.79 -17.62
N GLN A 92 11.63 -19.99 -18.67
CA GLN A 92 12.52 -18.89 -19.02
C GLN A 92 12.40 -17.71 -18.04
N LEU A 93 11.17 -17.41 -17.60
CA LEU A 93 10.94 -16.42 -16.54
C LEU A 93 11.64 -16.84 -15.24
N ARG A 94 11.56 -18.12 -14.87
CA ARG A 94 12.28 -18.68 -13.72
C ARG A 94 13.80 -18.46 -13.85
N LYS A 95 14.41 -18.81 -14.97
CA LYS A 95 15.86 -18.61 -15.21
C LYS A 95 16.30 -17.15 -15.09
N LEU A 96 15.46 -16.22 -15.55
CA LEU A 96 15.75 -14.77 -15.45
C LEU A 96 15.75 -14.26 -14.01
N VAL A 97 14.95 -14.88 -13.14
CA VAL A 97 14.85 -14.53 -11.72
C VAL A 97 15.91 -15.26 -10.89
N GLU A 98 16.30 -16.47 -11.28
CA GLU A 98 17.34 -17.27 -10.63
C GLU A 98 18.75 -16.78 -10.95
N GLY A 99 19.00 -16.31 -12.18
CA GLY A 99 20.32 -15.84 -12.62
C GLY A 99 20.80 -14.50 -12.05
N ASP A 100 19.95 -13.80 -11.29
CA ASP A 100 20.23 -12.49 -10.69
C ASP A 100 20.38 -12.57 -9.15
N ALA A 101 20.35 -13.79 -8.59
CA ALA A 101 20.47 -14.04 -7.17
C ALA A 101 21.93 -13.86 -6.70
N ARG A 102 22.22 -12.79 -5.94
CA ARG A 102 23.46 -12.72 -5.13
C ARG A 102 23.19 -13.34 -3.74
N GLY A 103 23.80 -14.50 -3.46
CA GLY A 103 23.97 -14.99 -2.09
C GLY A 103 23.44 -16.40 -1.81
N ASP A 104 24.35 -17.21 -1.26
CA ASP A 104 24.22 -18.48 -0.52
C ASP A 104 23.69 -19.74 -1.25
N PRO A 105 24.52 -20.81 -1.41
CA PRO A 105 24.13 -22.06 -2.08
C PRO A 105 23.10 -22.95 -1.34
N GLU A 106 22.80 -22.68 -0.07
CA GLU A 106 22.02 -23.61 0.79
C GLU A 106 20.61 -23.11 1.16
N GLN A 107 20.09 -22.03 0.55
CA GLN A 107 18.73 -21.51 0.82
C GLN A 107 17.98 -21.16 -0.50
N PRO A 108 16.77 -21.70 -0.76
CA PRO A 108 16.06 -21.57 -2.05
C PRO A 108 15.26 -20.26 -2.19
N LEU A 109 15.77 -19.15 -1.67
CA LEU A 109 15.10 -17.84 -1.76
C LEU A 109 15.65 -17.05 -2.94
N LEU A 110 15.03 -17.30 -4.09
CA LEU A 110 15.24 -16.58 -5.33
C LEU A 110 14.79 -15.13 -5.19
N TRP A 111 15.65 -14.19 -5.55
CA TRP A 111 15.33 -12.77 -5.53
C TRP A 111 15.82 -12.09 -6.80
N THR A 112 15.05 -11.14 -7.34
CA THR A 112 15.44 -10.34 -8.51
C THR A 112 15.25 -8.86 -8.21
N ALA A 113 16.23 -8.04 -8.60
CA ALA A 113 16.13 -6.57 -8.55
C ALA A 113 15.48 -5.99 -9.82
N LYS A 114 15.14 -6.83 -10.80
CA LYS A 114 14.60 -6.40 -12.10
C LYS A 114 13.12 -6.03 -11.98
N SER A 115 12.76 -4.93 -12.65
CA SER A 115 11.37 -4.53 -12.76
C SER A 115 10.57 -5.51 -13.63
N LEU A 116 9.25 -5.56 -13.45
CA LEU A 116 8.36 -6.36 -14.30
C LEU A 116 8.46 -6.00 -15.80
N ARG A 117 8.79 -4.73 -16.10
CA ARG A 117 9.00 -4.27 -17.49
C ARG A 117 10.33 -4.77 -18.05
N THR A 118 11.37 -4.82 -17.22
CA THR A 118 12.68 -5.37 -17.57
C THR A 118 12.57 -6.87 -17.84
N LEU A 119 11.89 -7.62 -16.97
CA LEU A 119 11.64 -9.05 -17.17
C LEU A 119 10.81 -9.33 -18.43
N ALA A 120 9.78 -8.52 -18.69
CA ALA A 120 8.99 -8.63 -19.92
C ALA A 120 9.81 -8.33 -21.19
N GLY A 121 10.71 -7.34 -21.13
CA GLY A 121 11.64 -7.01 -22.21
C GLY A 121 12.59 -8.17 -22.50
N GLU A 122 13.29 -8.66 -21.48
CA GLU A 122 14.26 -9.76 -21.63
C GLU A 122 13.60 -11.08 -22.07
N LEU A 123 12.37 -11.36 -21.64
CA LEU A 123 11.58 -12.48 -22.17
C LEU A 123 11.25 -12.30 -23.64
N SER A 124 10.86 -11.08 -24.04
CA SER A 124 10.54 -10.76 -25.42
C SER A 124 11.78 -10.88 -26.33
N ASP A 125 12.96 -10.46 -25.84
CA ASP A 125 14.24 -10.61 -26.54
C ASP A 125 14.64 -12.08 -26.75
N ARG A 126 14.17 -12.97 -25.85
CA ARG A 126 14.33 -14.42 -25.95
C ARG A 126 13.22 -15.12 -26.75
N GLY A 127 12.31 -14.37 -27.37
CA GLY A 127 11.21 -14.90 -28.19
C GLY A 127 9.90 -15.18 -27.43
N HIS A 128 9.86 -14.95 -26.13
CA HIS A 128 8.71 -15.22 -25.27
C HIS A 128 7.89 -13.95 -25.03
N ARG A 129 6.85 -13.71 -25.83
CA ARG A 129 6.05 -12.47 -25.75
C ARG A 129 5.09 -12.49 -24.57
N ALA A 130 5.47 -11.83 -23.48
CA ALA A 130 4.61 -11.59 -22.32
C ALA A 130 4.66 -10.12 -21.88
N GLY A 131 3.49 -9.50 -21.73
CA GLY A 131 3.38 -8.15 -21.16
C GLY A 131 3.61 -8.16 -19.65
N LYS A 132 3.93 -6.98 -19.07
CA LYS A 132 4.22 -6.82 -17.63
C LYS A 132 3.17 -7.46 -16.70
N ASP A 133 1.89 -7.40 -17.07
CA ASP A 133 0.80 -7.91 -16.23
C ASP A 133 0.69 -9.44 -16.29
N ALA A 134 1.05 -10.04 -17.44
CA ALA A 134 1.18 -11.49 -17.57
C ALA A 134 2.38 -12.01 -16.75
N VAL A 135 3.52 -11.30 -16.82
CA VAL A 135 4.71 -11.61 -16.01
C VAL A 135 4.39 -11.50 -14.51
N ALA A 136 3.70 -10.45 -14.07
CA ALA A 136 3.26 -10.30 -12.68
C ALA A 136 2.33 -11.44 -12.24
N GLY A 137 1.39 -11.83 -13.09
CA GLY A 137 0.49 -12.95 -12.84
C GLY A 137 1.22 -14.28 -12.69
N LEU A 138 2.19 -14.56 -13.57
CA LEU A 138 3.00 -15.78 -13.54
C LEU A 138 3.92 -15.84 -12.31
N LEU A 139 4.59 -14.73 -12.00
CA LEU A 139 5.41 -14.60 -10.79
C LEU A 139 4.59 -14.91 -9.53
N LYS A 140 3.40 -14.31 -9.41
CA LYS A 140 2.53 -14.49 -8.24
C LYS A 140 1.90 -15.88 -8.14
N SER A 141 1.37 -16.40 -9.24
CA SER A 141 0.52 -17.59 -9.22
C SER A 141 1.26 -18.90 -9.46
N LYS A 142 2.38 -18.89 -10.19
CA LYS A 142 3.11 -20.10 -10.60
C LYS A 142 4.48 -20.23 -9.95
N LEU A 143 5.14 -19.10 -9.70
CA LEU A 143 6.46 -19.07 -9.08
C LEU A 143 6.42 -18.61 -7.62
N HIS A 144 5.24 -18.25 -7.10
CA HIS A 144 5.01 -17.78 -5.73
C HIS A 144 5.85 -16.56 -5.30
N PHE A 145 6.32 -15.78 -6.26
CA PHE A 145 6.96 -14.49 -6.00
C PHE A 145 5.92 -13.45 -5.66
N SER A 146 6.24 -12.61 -4.71
CA SER A 146 5.44 -11.43 -4.39
C SER A 146 6.36 -10.23 -4.29
N LEU A 147 5.81 -9.05 -4.55
CA LEU A 147 6.56 -7.82 -4.34
C LEU A 147 6.77 -7.66 -2.83
N GLN A 148 7.96 -8.00 -2.38
CA GLN A 148 8.38 -7.80 -1.00
C GLN A 148 9.08 -6.45 -0.92
N SER A 149 8.55 -5.54 -0.12
CA SER A 149 9.30 -4.35 0.27
C SER A 149 10.38 -4.75 1.27
N THR A 150 11.51 -4.04 1.27
CA THR A 150 12.57 -4.24 2.26
C THR A 150 12.01 -4.04 3.66
N ARG A 151 11.66 -5.13 4.35
CA ARG A 151 11.43 -5.11 5.79
C ARG A 151 12.81 -5.12 6.45
N LYS A 152 13.15 -4.05 7.16
CA LYS A 152 14.30 -4.00 8.06
C LYS A 152 14.12 -5.10 9.13
N THR A 153 14.66 -6.28 8.86
CA THR A 153 14.50 -7.50 9.69
C THR A 153 15.84 -8.11 10.10
N LEU A 154 16.94 -7.66 9.50
CA LEU A 154 18.29 -7.92 9.99
C LEU A 154 18.57 -6.98 11.18
N GLU A 155 17.92 -7.25 12.31
CA GLU A 155 18.44 -6.85 13.62
C GLU A 155 19.61 -7.81 13.94
N GLY A 156 20.71 -7.29 14.49
CA GLY A 156 21.84 -8.12 14.90
C GLY A 156 21.43 -9.23 15.87
N THR A 157 22.37 -10.14 16.16
CA THR A 157 22.22 -11.27 17.10
C THR A 157 21.34 -10.91 18.31
N GLN A 158 20.25 -11.67 18.51
CA GLN A 158 19.37 -11.55 19.69
C GLN A 158 20.23 -11.64 20.96
N HIS A 159 20.33 -10.53 21.70
CA HIS A 159 21.03 -10.48 22.97
C HIS A 159 20.01 -10.73 24.10
N PRO A 160 20.28 -11.64 25.06
CA PRO A 160 19.36 -11.97 26.15
C PRO A 160 18.96 -10.75 26.99
N ASP A 161 19.86 -9.77 27.14
CA ASP A 161 19.59 -8.53 27.90
C ASP A 161 18.59 -7.57 27.24
N ARG A 162 18.19 -7.81 25.99
CA ARG A 162 17.26 -6.96 25.25
C ARG A 162 15.90 -6.88 25.95
N ASP A 163 15.37 -8.01 26.39
CA ASP A 163 14.03 -8.07 26.98
C ASP A 163 14.02 -7.40 28.36
N ALA A 164 15.05 -7.65 29.17
CA ALA A 164 15.24 -6.96 30.45
C ALA A 164 15.33 -5.43 30.28
N GLN A 165 15.99 -4.94 29.23
CA GLN A 165 16.05 -3.51 28.94
C GLN A 165 14.69 -2.94 28.53
N PHE A 166 13.90 -3.67 27.74
CA PHE A 166 12.52 -3.26 27.39
C PHE A 166 11.59 -3.24 28.62
N GLU A 167 11.67 -4.25 29.47
CA GLU A 167 10.92 -4.31 30.73
C GLU A 167 11.27 -3.13 31.63
N HIS A 168 12.56 -2.82 31.78
CA HIS A 168 13.01 -1.67 32.56
C HIS A 168 12.48 -0.33 31.99
N ILE A 169 12.51 -0.15 30.67
CA ILE A 169 11.94 1.04 30.01
C ILE A 169 10.44 1.14 30.28
N ASN A 170 9.70 0.04 30.10
CA ASN A 170 8.26 0.02 30.32
C ASN A 170 7.89 0.32 31.78
N GLN A 171 8.63 -0.24 32.75
CA GLN A 171 8.43 0.03 34.17
C GLN A 171 8.71 1.51 34.48
N THR A 172 9.80 2.07 33.95
CA THR A 172 10.19 3.47 34.17
C THR A 172 9.16 4.43 33.59
N VAL A 173 8.72 4.20 32.35
CA VAL A 173 7.67 4.99 31.70
C VAL A 173 6.34 4.85 32.45
N GLY A 174 5.93 3.62 32.79
CA GLY A 174 4.69 3.38 33.53
C GLY A 174 4.66 4.07 34.89
N ALA A 175 5.77 4.04 35.63
CA ALA A 175 5.90 4.74 36.90
C ALA A 175 5.82 6.26 36.76
N ALA A 176 6.43 6.84 35.72
CA ALA A 176 6.35 8.27 35.46
C ALA A 176 4.90 8.70 35.15
N ILE A 177 4.22 7.97 34.27
CA ILE A 177 2.83 8.27 33.89
C ILE A 177 1.90 8.11 35.10
N ALA A 178 2.06 7.04 35.89
CA ALA A 178 1.26 6.83 37.10
C ALA A 178 1.46 7.94 38.16
N ALA A 179 2.66 8.55 38.20
CA ALA A 179 2.97 9.70 39.05
C ALA A 179 2.49 11.05 38.48
N GLY A 180 1.84 11.06 37.31
CA GLY A 180 1.42 12.30 36.62
C GLY A 180 2.60 13.08 36.03
N HIS A 181 3.74 12.43 35.82
CA HIS A 181 4.92 13.02 35.20
C HIS A 181 4.99 12.67 33.70
N PRO A 182 5.48 13.59 32.86
CA PRO A 182 5.60 13.36 31.43
C PRO A 182 6.60 12.24 31.11
N ALA A 183 6.20 11.40 30.14
CA ALA A 183 7.08 10.44 29.48
C ALA A 183 7.02 10.65 27.97
N ILE A 184 8.15 10.97 27.35
CA ILE A 184 8.25 11.27 25.92
C ILE A 184 9.13 10.27 25.17
N SER A 185 8.82 10.03 23.90
CA SER A 185 9.67 9.34 22.94
C SER A 185 10.21 10.34 21.94
N ILE A 186 11.53 10.33 21.74
CA ILE A 186 12.20 11.23 20.79
C ILE A 186 12.79 10.46 19.60
N ASP A 187 12.71 11.05 18.41
CA ASP A 187 13.22 10.46 17.18
C ASP A 187 13.62 11.55 16.18
N THR A 188 14.84 11.47 15.64
CA THR A 188 15.19 12.26 14.46
C THR A 188 14.84 11.47 13.22
N LYS A 189 13.91 11.97 12.41
CA LYS A 189 13.54 11.34 11.14
C LYS A 189 14.57 11.68 10.06
N LYS A 190 14.52 10.91 8.97
CA LYS A 190 15.40 11.07 7.81
C LYS A 190 15.38 12.54 7.36
N LYS A 191 16.57 13.07 7.05
CA LYS A 191 16.75 14.43 6.53
C LYS A 191 16.10 14.51 5.16
N GLU A 192 15.20 15.47 4.99
CA GLU A 192 14.55 15.73 3.71
C GLU A 192 15.30 16.87 2.99
N LEU A 193 15.56 16.67 1.71
CA LEU A 193 16.14 17.71 0.87
C LEU A 193 15.01 18.69 0.49
N VAL A 194 15.19 19.96 0.83
CA VAL A 194 14.24 21.02 0.46
C VAL A 194 14.60 21.49 -0.95
N GLY A 195 13.65 21.40 -1.88
CA GLY A 195 13.81 21.77 -3.29
C GLY A 195 12.92 20.92 -4.20
N GLU A 196 13.07 21.07 -5.52
CA GLU A 196 12.34 20.30 -6.54
C GLU A 196 12.86 18.84 -6.64
N PHE A 197 12.77 18.05 -5.56
CA PHE A 197 13.19 16.65 -5.55
C PHE A 197 12.03 15.68 -5.79
N GLN A 198 12.34 14.50 -6.31
CA GLN A 198 11.32 13.48 -6.54
C GLN A 198 10.87 12.83 -5.22
N ASN A 199 9.71 13.25 -4.71
CA ASN A 199 9.07 12.62 -3.56
C ASN A 199 8.17 11.46 -4.01
N ALA A 200 8.14 10.35 -3.25
CA ALA A 200 7.30 9.18 -3.56
C ALA A 200 5.80 9.39 -3.25
N GLY A 201 5.44 10.54 -2.64
CA GLY A 201 4.07 10.95 -2.36
C GLY A 201 3.35 11.50 -3.60
N ARG A 202 2.01 11.47 -3.59
CA ARG A 202 1.19 12.11 -4.62
C ARG A 202 0.33 13.17 -3.95
N GLU A 203 0.48 14.41 -4.39
CA GLU A 203 -0.33 15.54 -3.94
C GLU A 203 -1.34 15.91 -5.03
N TRP A 204 -2.50 16.42 -4.62
CA TRP A 204 -3.53 16.88 -5.54
C TRP A 204 -3.17 18.28 -6.04
N HIS A 205 -2.98 18.42 -7.34
CA HIS A 205 -2.77 19.71 -8.00
C HIS A 205 -3.85 19.95 -9.07
N PRO A 206 -4.14 21.22 -9.40
CA PRO A 206 -4.95 21.55 -10.56
C PRO A 206 -4.44 20.84 -11.82
N ALA A 207 -5.36 20.38 -12.67
CA ALA A 207 -5.01 19.68 -13.90
C ALA A 207 -4.00 20.52 -14.73
N GLY A 208 -2.93 19.87 -15.20
CA GLY A 208 -1.84 20.52 -15.95
C GLY A 208 -0.77 21.23 -15.11
N HIS A 209 -0.92 21.28 -13.78
CA HIS A 209 0.01 21.96 -12.87
C HIS A 209 0.75 20.97 -11.97
N ALA A 210 1.35 19.94 -12.56
CA ALA A 210 2.18 19.02 -11.80
C ALA A 210 3.44 19.76 -11.30
N PRO A 211 3.84 19.57 -10.02
CA PRO A 211 5.07 20.14 -9.51
C PRO A 211 6.25 19.60 -10.30
N LYS A 212 7.20 20.49 -10.64
CA LYS A 212 8.43 20.12 -11.32
C LYS A 212 9.34 19.40 -10.32
N ALA A 213 9.99 18.35 -10.78
CA ALA A 213 11.00 17.64 -10.03
C ALA A 213 12.25 17.51 -10.90
N ASN A 214 13.41 17.56 -10.28
CA ASN A 214 14.70 17.41 -10.92
C ASN A 214 14.78 16.05 -11.61
N THR A 215 15.42 16.00 -12.78
CA THR A 215 15.64 14.75 -13.54
C THR A 215 16.59 13.81 -12.81
N TYR A 216 17.47 14.35 -11.97
CA TYR A 216 18.38 13.64 -11.10
C TYR A 216 18.37 14.31 -9.73
N ASP A 217 18.38 13.56 -8.63
CA ASP A 217 18.32 14.11 -7.27
C ASP A 217 19.72 14.09 -6.61
N PHE A 218 20.48 15.18 -6.77
CA PHE A 218 21.76 15.39 -6.08
C PHE A 218 21.57 16.27 -4.83
N PRO A 219 22.16 15.92 -3.66
CA PRO A 219 22.07 16.72 -2.44
C PRO A 219 22.58 18.16 -2.56
N SER A 220 23.37 18.48 -3.58
CA SER A 220 23.88 19.82 -3.87
C SER A 220 22.88 20.74 -4.56
N MET A 221 21.77 20.20 -5.07
CA MET A 221 20.69 20.99 -5.71
C MET A 221 19.58 21.36 -4.73
N ALA A 222 19.83 21.14 -3.43
CA ALA A 222 18.85 21.44 -2.40
C ALA A 222 19.02 22.87 -1.93
N ASP A 223 17.91 23.60 -1.84
CA ASP A 223 17.83 24.92 -1.23
C ASP A 223 18.17 24.85 0.28
N GLY A 224 18.03 23.66 0.87
CA GLY A 224 18.43 23.36 2.24
C GLY A 224 18.13 21.93 2.65
N LYS A 225 18.41 21.58 3.91
CA LYS A 225 18.03 20.30 4.52
C LYS A 225 17.06 20.55 5.65
N ALA A 226 15.85 19.98 5.55
CA ALA A 226 14.91 19.95 6.65
C ALA A 226 15.21 18.71 7.51
N ILE A 227 15.40 18.93 8.81
CA ILE A 227 15.63 17.87 9.78
C ILE A 227 14.44 17.85 10.75
N PRO A 228 13.43 17.01 10.46
CA PRO A 228 12.32 16.81 11.39
C PRO A 228 12.77 16.04 12.63
N TYR A 229 12.56 16.64 13.78
CA TYR A 229 12.75 16.06 15.10
C TYR A 229 11.40 15.88 15.79
N GLY A 230 11.02 14.63 16.00
CA GLY A 230 9.78 14.27 16.68
C GLY A 230 9.98 14.14 18.18
N VAL A 231 9.08 14.75 18.94
CA VAL A 231 8.85 14.51 20.37
C VAL A 231 7.41 14.01 20.50
N TYR A 232 7.22 12.80 20.99
CA TYR A 232 5.91 12.20 21.15
C TYR A 232 5.63 11.96 22.62
N ASP A 233 4.56 12.55 23.12
CA ASP A 233 4.06 12.33 24.48
C ASP A 233 3.35 10.98 24.56
N ILE A 234 3.87 10.09 25.40
CA ILE A 234 3.37 8.71 25.53
C ILE A 234 2.06 8.67 26.31
N ALA A 235 1.85 9.59 27.26
CA ALA A 235 0.66 9.61 28.11
C ALA A 235 -0.51 10.30 27.42
N ASP A 236 -0.25 11.42 26.74
CA ASP A 236 -1.29 12.24 26.10
C ASP A 236 -1.54 11.87 24.62
N ASP A 237 -0.74 10.98 24.03
CA ASP A 237 -0.82 10.57 22.62
C ASP A 237 -0.67 11.75 21.64
N VAL A 238 0.10 12.76 22.04
CA VAL A 238 0.33 13.98 21.25
C VAL A 238 1.74 14.00 20.67
N GLY A 239 1.83 14.20 19.35
CA GLY A 239 3.07 14.44 18.64
C GLY A 239 3.41 15.92 18.51
N PHE A 240 4.68 16.26 18.73
CA PHE A 240 5.27 17.56 18.45
C PHE A 240 6.46 17.37 17.49
N VAL A 241 6.55 18.23 16.48
CA VAL A 241 7.63 18.18 15.50
C VAL A 241 8.34 19.52 15.46
N SER A 242 9.65 19.51 15.68
CA SER A 242 10.53 20.63 15.39
C SER A 242 11.24 20.39 14.07
N VAL A 243 11.26 21.38 13.18
CA VAL A 243 11.96 21.28 11.89
C VAL A 243 13.20 22.16 11.95
N GLY A 244 14.36 21.52 12.00
CA GLY A 244 15.65 22.19 11.92
C GLY A 244 16.04 22.44 10.47
N ILE A 245 16.68 23.58 10.21
CA ILE A 245 17.16 23.97 8.87
C ILE A 245 18.67 23.75 8.68
N ASP A 246 19.36 23.23 9.70
CA ASP A 246 20.81 23.01 9.69
C ASP A 246 21.19 21.56 10.06
N ARG A 247 22.03 21.33 11.08
CA ARG A 247 22.57 20.01 11.41
C ARG A 247 21.78 19.33 12.51
N ASP A 248 21.70 17.99 12.41
CA ASP A 248 21.19 17.14 13.49
C ASP A 248 22.26 17.04 14.59
N THR A 249 22.17 17.94 15.57
CA THR A 249 23.08 18.00 16.72
C THR A 249 22.36 17.68 18.02
N ALA A 250 23.14 17.37 19.06
CA ALA A 250 22.61 17.20 20.42
C ALA A 250 21.90 18.46 20.92
N GLN A 251 22.41 19.65 20.58
CA GLN A 251 21.75 20.91 20.91
C GLN A 251 20.38 21.03 20.25
N PHE A 252 20.28 20.67 18.97
CA PHE A 252 18.99 20.68 18.28
C PHE A 252 18.00 19.69 18.91
N SER A 253 18.45 18.49 19.27
CA SER A 253 17.63 17.48 19.96
C SER A 253 17.06 18.01 21.29
N VAL A 254 17.91 18.60 22.14
CA VAL A 254 17.48 19.14 23.43
C VAL A 254 16.63 20.40 23.25
N ALA A 255 16.93 21.24 22.26
CA ALA A 255 16.11 22.40 21.93
C ALA A 255 14.68 21.99 21.48
N ALA A 256 14.54 20.88 20.76
CA ALA A 256 13.23 20.33 20.40
C ALA A 256 12.45 19.86 21.64
N ILE A 257 13.11 19.19 22.59
CA ILE A 257 12.49 18.82 23.88
C ILE A 257 12.09 20.06 24.68
N ALA A 258 12.97 21.07 24.75
CA ALA A 258 12.70 22.33 25.43
C ALA A 258 11.51 23.08 24.80
N ALA A 259 11.42 23.08 23.47
CA ALA A 259 10.32 23.69 22.73
C ALA A 259 8.99 22.96 23.02
N TRP A 260 8.97 21.63 22.99
CA TRP A 260 7.82 20.83 23.38
C TRP A 260 7.40 21.13 24.82
N TRP A 261 8.34 21.15 25.77
CA TRP A 261 8.04 21.43 27.17
C TRP A 261 7.39 22.81 27.34
N ARG A 262 7.94 23.84 26.69
CA ARG A 262 7.43 25.21 26.79
C ARG A 262 6.05 25.37 26.16
N GLN A 263 5.77 24.69 25.06
CA GLN A 263 4.54 24.90 24.28
C GLN A 263 3.39 24.00 24.73
N LEU A 264 3.69 22.76 25.13
CA LEU A 264 2.69 21.74 25.44
C LEU A 264 2.91 21.18 26.86
N GLY A 265 4.11 20.67 27.13
CA GLY A 265 4.38 19.89 28.35
C GLY A 265 4.11 20.63 29.65
N LYS A 266 4.51 21.89 29.77
CA LYS A 266 4.32 22.67 31.01
C LYS A 266 2.85 22.90 31.35
N THR A 267 2.00 23.05 30.33
CA THR A 267 0.56 23.23 30.51
C THR A 267 -0.13 21.90 30.82
N ALA A 268 0.28 20.83 30.13
CA ALA A 268 -0.26 19.49 30.33
C ALA A 268 0.14 18.89 31.70
N TYR A 269 1.36 19.20 32.19
CA TYR A 269 1.91 18.67 33.43
C TYR A 269 2.37 19.79 34.39
N PRO A 270 1.44 20.58 34.96
CA PRO A 270 1.79 21.76 35.75
C PRO A 270 2.50 21.43 37.07
N GLN A 271 2.36 20.20 37.57
CA GLN A 271 2.95 19.73 38.83
C GLN A 271 4.15 18.77 38.62
N ALA A 272 4.63 18.62 37.38
CA ALA A 272 5.71 17.67 37.12
C ALA A 272 7.03 18.11 37.75
N THR A 273 7.69 17.15 38.42
CA THR A 273 9.03 17.33 39.00
C THR A 273 10.10 16.52 38.26
N SER A 274 9.69 15.65 37.34
CA SER A 274 10.59 14.84 36.52
C SER A 274 10.06 14.69 35.08
N LEU A 275 10.98 14.36 34.17
CA LEU A 275 10.69 14.07 32.76
C LEU A 275 11.41 12.78 32.37
N THR A 276 10.66 11.80 31.87
CA THR A 276 11.23 10.57 31.31
C THR A 276 11.34 10.68 29.80
N VAL A 277 12.53 10.40 29.26
CA VAL A 277 12.86 10.51 27.83
C VAL A 277 13.31 9.16 27.32
N THR A 278 12.59 8.61 26.36
CA THR A 278 12.98 7.39 25.64
C THR A 278 13.57 7.74 24.29
N ALA A 279 14.76 7.19 23.99
CA ALA A 279 15.54 7.55 22.80
C ALA A 279 16.22 6.32 22.20
N ASP A 280 16.62 6.39 20.93
CA ASP A 280 17.20 5.26 20.22
C ASP A 280 18.73 5.17 20.25
N CYS A 281 19.36 6.12 20.93
CA CYS A 281 20.81 6.20 21.08
C CYS A 281 21.57 6.43 19.76
N GLY A 282 20.89 6.97 18.74
CA GLY A 282 21.47 7.32 17.46
C GLY A 282 22.03 8.74 17.42
N GLY A 283 23.21 8.91 16.83
CA GLY A 283 23.76 10.23 16.47
C GLY A 283 23.70 11.28 17.59
N SER A 284 22.80 12.25 17.44
CA SER A 284 22.63 13.43 18.31
C SER A 284 22.13 13.12 19.72
N ASN A 285 21.43 12.00 19.95
CA ASN A 285 20.93 11.60 21.26
C ASN A 285 21.73 10.41 21.88
N GLY A 286 22.89 10.09 21.32
CA GLY A 286 23.69 8.93 21.71
C GLY A 286 24.21 8.98 23.16
N ASN A 287 24.19 7.84 23.85
CA ASN A 287 24.61 7.74 25.27
C ASN A 287 26.10 8.06 25.51
N ARG A 288 26.96 7.96 24.48
CA ARG A 288 28.39 8.31 24.53
C ARG A 288 28.63 9.78 24.22
N THR A 289 27.65 10.50 23.68
CA THR A 289 27.79 11.90 23.29
C THR A 289 27.80 12.79 24.53
N ARG A 290 28.96 13.39 24.85
CA ARG A 290 29.08 14.29 26.01
C ARG A 290 28.17 15.50 25.89
N LEU A 291 28.08 16.08 24.70
CA LEU A 291 27.24 17.25 24.43
C LEU A 291 25.76 16.97 24.73
N TRP A 292 25.26 15.76 24.41
CA TRP A 292 23.89 15.34 24.77
C TRP A 292 23.64 15.43 26.27
N LYS A 293 24.58 14.93 27.09
CA LYS A 293 24.48 14.99 28.56
C LYS A 293 24.56 16.44 29.06
N THR A 294 25.45 17.24 28.51
CA THR A 294 25.62 18.66 28.90
C THR A 294 24.37 19.47 28.59
N GLU A 295 23.80 19.32 27.39
CA GLU A 295 22.59 20.03 26.98
C GLU A 295 21.37 19.61 27.82
N LEU A 296 21.20 18.30 28.08
CA LEU A 296 20.15 17.82 28.98
C LEU A 296 20.29 18.37 30.40
N GLN A 297 21.52 18.44 30.92
CA GLN A 297 21.76 19.07 32.22
C GLN A 297 21.39 20.56 32.19
N GLY A 298 21.71 21.26 31.10
CA GLY A 298 21.27 22.63 30.87
C GLY A 298 19.75 22.76 30.92
N LEU A 299 19.02 21.86 30.25
CA LEU A 299 17.57 21.83 30.27
C LEU A 299 17.01 21.52 31.67
N ALA A 300 17.59 20.56 32.38
CA ALA A 300 17.20 20.24 33.76
C ALA A 300 17.37 21.46 34.68
N ASN A 301 18.49 22.17 34.55
CA ASN A 301 18.75 23.39 35.32
C ASN A 301 17.74 24.51 35.00
N GLN A 302 17.35 24.66 33.73
CA GLN A 302 16.41 25.69 33.28
C GLN A 302 14.97 25.38 33.71
N THR A 303 14.58 24.11 33.72
CA THR A 303 13.19 23.68 33.97
C THR A 303 12.93 23.27 35.41
N GLY A 304 13.98 22.94 36.16
CA GLY A 304 13.88 22.33 37.49
C GLY A 304 13.48 20.84 37.47
N LEU A 305 13.32 20.23 36.28
CA LEU A 305 12.91 18.84 36.15
C LEU A 305 14.10 17.90 36.34
N GLN A 306 13.88 16.80 37.06
CA GLN A 306 14.77 15.65 37.03
C GLN A 306 14.58 14.89 35.72
N ILE A 307 15.61 14.84 34.87
CA ILE A 307 15.50 14.20 33.55
C ILE A 307 16.06 12.78 33.61
N HIS A 308 15.19 11.80 33.36
CA HIS A 308 15.54 10.40 33.22
C HIS A 308 15.62 10.04 31.73
N VAL A 309 16.74 9.47 31.29
CA VAL A 309 16.91 9.07 29.89
C VAL A 309 17.08 7.57 29.81
N CYS A 310 16.21 6.92 29.04
CA CYS A 310 16.29 5.51 28.73
C CYS A 310 16.55 5.31 27.25
N HIS A 311 17.62 4.60 26.92
CA HIS A 311 17.96 4.25 25.55
C HIS A 311 17.43 2.87 25.20
N PHE A 312 16.81 2.73 24.03
CA PHE A 312 16.43 1.42 23.50
C PHE A 312 17.67 0.60 23.08
N PRO A 313 17.59 -0.74 23.10
CA PRO A 313 18.66 -1.57 22.58
C PRO A 313 18.88 -1.33 21.07
N PRO A 314 20.09 -1.59 20.54
CA PRO A 314 20.35 -1.49 19.10
C PRO A 314 19.38 -2.33 18.25
N GLY A 315 19.02 -1.85 17.06
CA GLY A 315 18.15 -2.56 16.11
C GLY A 315 16.65 -2.23 16.22
N THR A 316 16.19 -1.57 17.27
CA THR A 316 14.77 -1.46 17.68
C THR A 316 13.90 -0.42 16.95
N SER A 317 14.12 -0.20 15.64
CA SER A 317 13.28 0.73 14.85
C SER A 317 11.80 0.34 14.80
N LYS A 318 11.46 -0.91 15.14
CA LYS A 318 10.11 -1.49 15.13
C LYS A 318 9.27 -1.22 16.38
N TRP A 319 9.87 -0.77 17.49
CA TRP A 319 9.21 -0.66 18.80
C TRP A 319 9.01 0.79 19.27
N ARG A 320 9.32 1.77 18.41
CA ARG A 320 9.03 3.18 18.67
C ARG A 320 7.59 3.47 18.29
N ARG A 321 6.81 4.07 19.20
CA ARG A 321 5.50 4.66 18.86
C ARG A 321 5.60 5.71 17.74
N VAL A 322 6.76 6.35 17.57
CA VAL A 322 7.02 7.34 16.50
C VAL A 322 7.32 6.70 15.13
N ALA A 323 7.46 5.37 15.02
CA ALA A 323 7.88 4.72 13.77
C ALA A 323 6.97 3.62 13.24
N GLY A 324 5.86 3.31 13.91
CA GLY A 324 4.94 2.25 13.50
C GLY A 324 3.51 2.74 13.36
N GLU A 325 2.95 2.51 12.17
CA GLU A 325 1.53 2.59 11.80
C GLU A 325 1.00 3.93 11.27
N GLY A 326 0.74 3.93 9.96
CA GLY A 326 -0.14 4.90 9.34
C GLY A 326 -1.54 4.80 9.92
N LEU A 327 -2.11 5.96 10.19
CA LEU A 327 -3.53 6.21 10.44
C LEU A 327 -4.42 5.32 9.55
N THR A 328 -5.00 4.28 10.13
CA THR A 328 -6.29 3.76 9.67
C THR A 328 -7.34 4.23 10.66
N PRO A 329 -8.20 5.20 10.30
CA PRO A 329 -9.27 5.61 11.19
C PRO A 329 -10.24 4.44 11.35
N ARG A 330 -10.45 3.98 12.58
CA ARG A 330 -11.61 3.15 12.91
C ARG A 330 -12.85 3.98 12.61
N ARG A 331 -13.64 3.54 11.63
CA ARG A 331 -15.03 3.99 11.47
C ARG A 331 -15.75 3.68 12.78
N SER A 332 -16.03 4.71 13.57
CA SER A 332 -17.05 4.64 14.61
C SER A 332 -18.38 4.37 13.93
N GLN A 333 -19.01 3.27 14.36
CA GLN A 333 -20.43 3.04 14.14
C GLN A 333 -21.18 4.16 14.86
N ILE A 334 -22.03 4.86 14.12
CA ILE A 334 -23.06 5.73 14.66
C ILE A 334 -24.17 4.82 15.19
N PRO A 335 -24.56 4.86 16.47
CA PRO A 335 -25.87 4.43 16.88
C PRO A 335 -26.87 5.58 16.71
N ALA A 336 -27.98 5.23 16.03
CA ALA A 336 -29.27 5.92 15.83
C ALA A 336 -29.38 7.42 16.14
#